data_AF-A0AAW6VFN6-F1
#
_entry.id   AF-A0AAW6VFN6-F1
#
_cell.length_a   1.000
_cell.length_b   1.000
_cell.length_c   1.000
_cell.angle_alpha   90.00
_cell.angle_beta   90.00
_cell.angle_gamma   90.00
#
_symmetry.space_group_name_H-M   'P 1'
#
loop_
_entity.id
_entity.type
_entity.pdbx_description
1 polymer ?
#
loop_
_entity_poly.entity_id
_entity_poly.type
_entity_poly.pdbx_seq_one_letter_code
_entity_poly.pdbx_strand_id
1 'polypeptide(L)'
;MYKNLSIRFKLILSFSVITLLIVILSIYSNYSISKSADGFSDYRRIAKNSLLISSLENSMFMMRLSIANFLNLEESKYIDSFNKFYLETDSLAKESKANITNPERIRLIEEINSLLPKYKEAFLSVVNLMKNENQILEEQIDKNGKEVDNKLSTIINKNQENGKADISLQYSKVLKDFLLARIYVMKFIESENEDHYNRVNKEFSNLEEKIKVLKITDSSELKDALEYLNLYKNGVKEIHKTINERNNIVEGELYKIGPKIGDLSEEIIISIKEDQSVLGSDISNLNDNIKSLVSIISIIILVICIFIAIILPRNINNLLNTFQDGLFSFFAY
;
A
#
# COMPACT_ATOMS: atom_id res chain seq x y z
N MET A 1 46.77 19.31 -58.74
CA MET A 1 46.52 17.86 -58.63
C MET A 1 45.20 17.39 -59.26
N TYR A 2 44.09 18.16 -59.25
CA TYR A 2 42.78 17.72 -59.79
C TYR A 2 42.57 17.82 -61.31
N LYS A 3 43.50 18.41 -62.07
CA LYS A 3 43.31 18.63 -63.53
C LYS A 3 43.49 17.38 -64.40
N ASN A 4 44.10 16.30 -63.89
CA ASN A 4 44.47 15.12 -64.69
C ASN A 4 43.70 13.83 -64.35
N LEU A 5 42.63 13.89 -63.54
CA LEU A 5 41.81 12.72 -63.25
C LEU A 5 40.85 12.43 -64.40
N SER A 6 40.75 11.15 -64.79
CA SER A 6 39.82 10.70 -65.83
C SER A 6 38.36 10.98 -65.44
N ILE A 7 37.50 11.23 -66.42
CA ILE A 7 36.06 11.48 -66.21
C ILE A 7 35.41 10.32 -65.42
N ARG A 8 35.80 9.08 -65.75
CA ARG A 8 35.37 7.86 -65.05
C ARG A 8 35.71 7.91 -63.56
N PHE A 9 36.93 8.30 -63.20
CA PHE A 9 37.35 8.37 -61.81
C PHE A 9 36.63 9.49 -61.04
N LYS A 10 36.40 10.65 -61.67
CA LYS A 10 35.64 11.76 -61.07
C LYS A 10 34.20 11.35 -60.73
N LEU A 11 33.53 10.64 -61.65
CA LEU A 11 32.17 10.11 -61.45
C LEU A 11 32.13 9.05 -60.33
N ILE A 12 33.02 8.06 -60.39
CA ILE A 12 33.06 7.00 -59.38
C ILE A 12 33.32 7.60 -58.00
N LEU A 13 34.30 8.49 -57.87
CA LEU A 13 34.63 9.12 -56.59
C LEU A 13 33.45 9.93 -56.03
N SER A 14 32.78 10.73 -56.87
CA SER A 14 31.64 11.54 -56.43
C SER A 14 30.48 10.70 -55.91
N PHE A 15 30.12 9.63 -56.62
CA PHE A 15 29.05 8.73 -56.19
C PHE A 15 29.47 7.86 -55.01
N SER A 16 30.72 7.36 -54.96
CA SER A 16 31.21 6.56 -53.85
C SER A 16 31.24 7.32 -52.53
N VAL A 17 31.61 8.61 -52.53
CA VAL A 17 31.61 9.43 -51.31
C VAL A 17 30.18 9.65 -50.81
N ILE A 18 29.23 9.97 -51.69
CA ILE A 18 27.81 10.12 -51.32
C ILE A 18 27.26 8.81 -50.76
N THR A 19 27.49 7.69 -51.47
CA THR A 19 27.03 6.38 -51.03
C THR A 19 27.64 6.01 -49.67
N LEU A 20 28.92 6.28 -49.44
CA LEU A 20 29.58 6.02 -48.16
C LEU A 20 28.94 6.83 -47.02
N LEU A 21 28.68 8.13 -47.23
CA LEU A 21 27.99 8.98 -46.24
C LEU A 21 26.58 8.47 -45.94
N ILE A 22 25.83 8.03 -46.96
CA ILE A 22 24.49 7.44 -46.78
C ILE A 22 24.58 6.14 -45.99
N VAL A 23 25.55 5.27 -46.27
CA VAL A 23 25.73 4.00 -45.55
C VAL A 23 26.06 4.27 -44.08
N ILE A 24 26.97 5.18 -43.78
CA ILE A 24 27.31 5.55 -42.40
C ILE A 24 26.09 6.13 -41.68
N LEU A 25 25.37 7.04 -42.32
CA LEU A 25 24.14 7.62 -41.77
C LEU A 25 23.08 6.55 -41.49
N SER A 26 22.90 5.59 -42.40
CA SER A 26 21.95 4.50 -42.25
C SER A 26 22.31 3.58 -41.09
N ILE A 27 23.58 3.19 -40.96
CA ILE A 27 24.07 2.36 -39.85
C ILE A 27 23.87 3.09 -38.51
N TYR A 28 24.29 4.35 -38.43
CA TYR A 28 24.14 5.16 -37.22
C TYR A 28 22.68 5.37 -36.84
N SER A 29 21.82 5.69 -37.82
CA SER A 29 20.38 5.89 -37.62
C SER A 29 19.73 4.61 -37.08
N ASN A 30 20.00 3.45 -37.70
CA ASN A 30 19.47 2.17 -37.22
C ASN A 30 19.94 1.83 -35.81
N TYR A 31 21.25 1.97 -35.52
CA TYR A 31 21.80 1.74 -34.19
C TYR A 31 21.13 2.63 -33.13
N SER A 32 20.99 3.92 -33.44
CA SER A 32 20.48 4.90 -32.48
C SER A 32 18.97 4.78 -32.28
N ILE A 33 18.21 4.47 -33.34
CA ILE A 33 16.77 4.13 -33.24
C ILE A 33 16.58 2.88 -32.39
N SER A 34 17.40 1.84 -32.59
CA SER A 34 17.35 0.62 -31.76
C SER A 34 17.62 0.95 -30.29
N LYS A 35 18.66 1.75 -30.01
CA LYS A 35 18.99 2.16 -28.65
C LYS A 35 17.88 2.99 -27.99
N SER A 36 17.23 3.86 -28.75
CA SER A 36 16.06 4.63 -28.29
C SER A 36 14.88 3.71 -27.99
N ALA A 37 14.60 2.73 -28.87
CA ALA A 37 13.54 1.74 -28.67
C ALA A 37 13.76 0.88 -27.42
N ASP A 38 15.00 0.43 -27.18
CA ASP A 38 15.38 -0.29 -25.96
C ASP A 38 15.15 0.58 -24.71
N GLY A 39 15.59 1.84 -24.75
CA GLY A 39 15.36 2.80 -23.67
C GLY A 39 13.87 2.98 -23.37
N PHE A 40 13.02 3.16 -24.38
CA PHE A 40 11.57 3.25 -24.20
C PHE A 40 10.96 1.95 -23.63
N SER A 41 11.48 0.79 -24.03
CA SER A 41 11.06 -0.51 -23.48
C SER A 41 11.39 -0.62 -21.98
N ASP A 42 12.61 -0.21 -21.60
CA ASP A 42 13.05 -0.15 -20.20
C ASP A 42 12.20 0.83 -19.39
N TYR A 43 11.92 2.02 -19.95
CA TYR A 43 11.07 3.03 -19.32
C TYR A 43 9.66 2.49 -19.09
N ARG A 44 9.08 1.84 -20.10
CA ARG A 44 7.76 1.21 -20.00
C ARG A 44 7.72 0.12 -18.94
N ARG A 45 8.77 -0.71 -18.85
CA ARG A 45 8.89 -1.76 -17.82
C ARG A 45 8.89 -1.14 -16.42
N ILE A 46 9.72 -0.12 -16.20
CA ILE A 46 9.82 0.58 -14.91
C ILE A 46 8.51 1.30 -14.56
N ALA A 47 7.84 1.92 -15.54
CA ALA A 47 6.52 2.52 -15.36
C ALA A 47 5.44 1.50 -14.98
N LYS A 48 5.45 0.31 -15.59
CA LYS A 48 4.56 -0.78 -15.16
C LYS A 48 4.83 -1.17 -13.71
N ASN A 49 6.09 -1.30 -13.31
CA ASN A 49 6.47 -1.60 -11.93
C ASN A 49 5.99 -0.51 -10.96
N SER A 50 6.08 0.78 -11.33
CA SER A 50 5.52 1.87 -10.53
C SER A 50 4.03 1.70 -10.27
N LEU A 51 3.26 1.35 -11.32
CA LEU A 51 1.82 1.16 -11.20
C LEU A 51 1.44 -0.02 -10.31
N LEU A 52 2.23 -1.11 -10.36
CA LEU A 52 2.03 -2.27 -9.49
C LEU A 52 2.21 -1.89 -8.02
N ILE A 53 3.28 -1.16 -7.70
CA ILE A 53 3.56 -0.74 -6.32
C ILE A 53 2.53 0.30 -5.83
N SER A 54 2.14 1.27 -6.67
CA SER A 54 1.08 2.21 -6.30
C SER A 54 -0.28 1.52 -6.08
N SER A 55 -0.59 0.48 -6.86
CA SER A 55 -1.81 -0.31 -6.65
C SER A 55 -1.74 -1.13 -5.36
N LEU A 56 -0.57 -1.68 -5.03
CA LEU A 56 -0.31 -2.39 -3.78
C LEU A 56 -0.52 -1.45 -2.59
N GLU A 57 0.06 -0.25 -2.63
CA GLU A 57 -0.08 0.78 -1.60
C GLU A 57 -1.56 1.18 -1.40
N ASN A 58 -2.29 1.41 -2.50
CA ASN A 58 -3.71 1.74 -2.44
C ASN A 58 -4.55 0.59 -1.87
N SER A 59 -4.29 -0.65 -2.27
CA SER A 59 -5.01 -1.82 -1.72
C SER A 59 -4.70 -2.01 -0.22
N MET A 60 -3.45 -1.79 0.19
CA MET A 60 -3.04 -1.77 1.60
C MET A 60 -3.74 -0.65 2.39
N PHE A 61 -3.90 0.54 1.81
CA PHE A 61 -4.68 1.62 2.40
C PHE A 61 -6.14 1.20 2.62
N MET A 62 -6.76 0.54 1.64
CA MET A 62 -8.11 0.03 1.77
C MET A 62 -8.24 -1.08 2.81
N MET A 63 -7.21 -1.92 3.01
CA MET A 63 -7.17 -2.87 4.13
C MET A 63 -7.16 -2.14 5.49
N ARG A 64 -6.31 -1.12 5.65
CA ARG A 64 -6.25 -0.30 6.88
C ARG A 64 -7.58 0.39 7.16
N LEU A 65 -8.23 0.93 6.14
CA LEU A 65 -9.55 1.53 6.26
C LEU A 65 -10.62 0.52 6.66
N SER A 66 -10.56 -0.70 6.10
CA SER A 66 -11.47 -1.79 6.47
C SER A 66 -11.32 -2.18 7.94
N ILE A 67 -10.08 -2.27 8.43
CA ILE A 67 -9.79 -2.52 9.85
C ILE A 67 -10.34 -1.41 10.73
N ALA A 68 -10.05 -0.15 10.40
CA ALA A 68 -10.53 0.99 11.18
C ALA A 68 -12.07 1.05 11.25
N ASN A 69 -12.74 0.76 10.14
CA ASN A 69 -14.20 0.67 10.12
C ASN A 69 -14.73 -0.54 10.92
N PHE A 70 -14.07 -1.69 10.85
CA PHE A 70 -14.45 -2.86 11.64
C PHE A 70 -14.33 -2.58 13.15
N LEU A 71 -13.22 -1.98 13.59
CA LEU A 71 -13.00 -1.61 14.98
C LEU A 71 -14.05 -0.63 15.53
N ASN A 72 -14.66 0.18 14.66
CA ASN A 72 -15.64 1.20 15.06
C ASN A 72 -17.11 0.74 14.91
N LEU A 73 -17.40 -0.11 13.93
CA LEU A 73 -18.77 -0.48 13.56
C LEU A 73 -19.11 -1.96 13.77
N GLU A 74 -18.10 -2.81 13.95
CA GLU A 74 -18.22 -4.26 14.19
C GLU A 74 -18.96 -5.05 13.11
N GLU A 75 -19.11 -4.48 11.90
CA GLU A 75 -19.86 -5.12 10.82
C GLU A 75 -19.00 -6.10 10.01
N SER A 76 -19.54 -7.30 9.75
CA SER A 76 -18.87 -8.36 8.98
C SER A 76 -18.45 -7.95 7.58
N LYS A 77 -19.17 -7.00 6.95
CA LYS A 77 -18.84 -6.45 5.61
C LYS A 77 -17.42 -5.88 5.54
N TYR A 78 -16.88 -5.38 6.67
CA TYR A 78 -15.53 -4.84 6.74
C TYR A 78 -14.47 -5.94 6.84
N ILE A 79 -14.81 -7.10 7.42
CA ILE A 79 -13.97 -8.31 7.37
C ILE A 79 -13.88 -8.81 5.93
N ASP A 80 -15.01 -8.85 5.22
CA ASP A 80 -15.04 -9.26 3.80
C ASP A 80 -14.24 -8.30 2.91
N SER A 81 -14.39 -7.00 3.15
CA SER A 81 -13.61 -5.96 2.48
C SER A 81 -12.12 -6.12 2.73
N PHE A 82 -11.71 -6.32 3.99
CA PHE A 82 -10.33 -6.60 4.34
C PHE A 82 -9.78 -7.82 3.58
N ASN A 83 -10.52 -8.94 3.59
CA ASN A 83 -10.09 -10.17 2.92
C ASN A 83 -9.93 -9.99 1.41
N LYS A 84 -10.83 -9.23 0.77
CA LYS A 84 -10.73 -8.88 -0.65
C LYS A 84 -9.44 -8.12 -0.95
N PHE A 85 -9.19 -7.03 -0.22
CA PHE A 85 -8.01 -6.20 -0.44
C PHE A 85 -6.72 -6.91 -0.01
N TYR A 86 -6.77 -7.81 0.96
CA TYR A 86 -5.65 -8.69 1.30
C TYR A 86 -5.21 -9.54 0.11
N LEU A 87 -6.17 -10.20 -0.56
CA LEU A 87 -5.85 -11.05 -1.72
C LEU A 87 -5.28 -10.24 -2.88
N GLU A 88 -5.82 -9.04 -3.11
CA GLU A 88 -5.30 -8.11 -4.12
C GLU A 88 -3.88 -7.66 -3.78
N THR A 89 -3.64 -7.22 -2.54
CA THR A 89 -2.32 -6.77 -2.06
C THR A 89 -1.28 -7.90 -2.14
N ASP A 90 -1.62 -9.11 -1.71
CA ASP A 90 -0.75 -10.29 -1.80
C ASP A 90 -0.43 -10.66 -3.26
N SER A 91 -1.43 -10.61 -4.15
CA SER A 91 -1.22 -10.83 -5.58
C SER A 91 -0.28 -9.78 -6.19
N LEU A 92 -0.50 -8.50 -5.88
CA LEU A 92 0.34 -7.40 -6.37
C LEU A 92 1.77 -7.48 -5.82
N ALA A 93 1.96 -7.87 -4.56
CA ALA A 93 3.28 -8.05 -3.97
C ALA A 93 4.06 -9.19 -4.65
N LYS A 94 3.38 -10.30 -4.98
CA LYS A 94 3.96 -11.42 -5.74
C LYS A 94 4.28 -11.04 -7.19
N GLU A 95 3.36 -10.36 -7.88
CA GLU A 95 3.62 -9.86 -9.24
C GLU A 95 4.79 -8.87 -9.25
N SER A 96 4.85 -7.97 -8.27
CA SER A 96 5.95 -7.00 -8.13
C SER A 96 7.29 -7.70 -7.95
N LYS A 97 7.35 -8.74 -7.09
CA LYS A 97 8.56 -9.56 -6.90
C LYS A 97 9.04 -10.23 -8.20
N ALA A 98 8.11 -10.67 -9.05
CA ALA A 98 8.44 -11.34 -10.30
C ALA A 98 8.91 -10.39 -11.42
N ASN A 99 8.47 -9.12 -11.40
CA ASN A 99 8.76 -8.15 -12.47
C ASN A 99 9.89 -7.16 -12.13
N ILE A 100 10.24 -7.01 -10.85
CA ILE A 100 11.30 -6.10 -10.41
C ILE A 100 12.63 -6.84 -10.35
N THR A 101 13.65 -6.25 -10.97
CA THR A 101 15.00 -6.82 -11.07
C THR A 101 16.02 -6.13 -10.16
N ASN A 102 15.72 -4.92 -9.68
CA ASN A 102 16.62 -4.17 -8.79
C ASN A 102 16.72 -4.90 -7.42
N PRO A 103 17.92 -5.29 -6.96
CA PRO A 103 18.10 -6.07 -5.75
C PRO A 103 17.55 -5.42 -4.47
N GLU A 104 17.71 -4.11 -4.32
CA GLU A 104 17.19 -3.39 -3.15
C GLU A 104 15.66 -3.36 -3.15
N ARG A 105 15.04 -3.11 -4.31
CA ARG A 105 13.58 -3.15 -4.41
C ARG A 105 13.02 -4.56 -4.17
N ILE A 106 13.73 -5.60 -4.62
CA ILE A 106 13.37 -7.00 -4.30
C ILE A 106 13.39 -7.22 -2.79
N ARG A 107 14.45 -6.76 -2.09
CA ARG A 107 14.56 -6.88 -0.63
C ARG A 107 13.38 -6.21 0.09
N LEU A 108 12.98 -5.01 -0.34
CA LEU A 108 11.84 -4.29 0.22
C LEU A 108 10.51 -5.04 -0.02
N ILE A 109 10.31 -5.61 -1.21
CA ILE A 109 9.12 -6.41 -1.53
C ILE A 109 9.08 -7.72 -0.75
N GLU A 110 10.24 -8.33 -0.49
CA GLU A 110 10.32 -9.52 0.36
C GLU A 110 9.94 -9.20 1.80
N GLU A 111 10.35 -8.05 2.32
CA GLU A 111 9.92 -7.56 3.63
C GLU A 111 8.39 -7.39 3.66
N ILE A 112 7.79 -6.72 2.65
CA ILE A 112 6.33 -6.59 2.51
C ILE A 112 5.64 -7.97 2.52
N ASN A 113 6.12 -8.91 1.69
CA ASN A 113 5.56 -10.27 1.61
C ASN A 113 5.66 -11.03 2.94
N SER A 114 6.66 -10.74 3.77
CA SER A 114 6.80 -11.35 5.11
C SER A 114 5.87 -10.73 6.16
N LEU A 115 5.48 -9.47 5.97
CA LEU A 115 4.64 -8.70 6.87
C LEU A 115 3.15 -8.91 6.61
N LEU A 116 2.74 -9.09 5.36
CA LEU A 116 1.33 -9.27 4.99
C LEU A 116 0.62 -10.40 5.75
N PRO A 117 1.19 -11.63 5.85
CA PRO A 117 0.55 -12.72 6.59
C PRO A 117 0.37 -12.39 8.08
N LYS A 118 1.38 -11.75 8.69
CA LYS A 118 1.33 -11.32 10.10
C LYS A 118 0.24 -10.28 10.32
N TYR A 119 0.13 -9.33 9.39
CA TYR A 119 -0.93 -8.32 9.42
C TYR A 119 -2.34 -8.93 9.37
N LYS A 120 -2.53 -9.94 8.52
CA LYS A 120 -3.78 -10.69 8.44
C LYS A 120 -4.06 -11.48 9.71
N GLU A 121 -3.07 -12.19 10.24
CA GLU A 121 -3.21 -12.95 11.47
C GLU A 121 -3.60 -12.05 12.65
N ALA A 122 -2.90 -10.92 12.81
CA ALA A 122 -3.22 -9.91 13.82
C ALA A 122 -4.68 -9.44 13.72
N PHE A 123 -5.15 -9.13 12.50
CA PHE A 123 -6.54 -8.69 12.32
C PHE A 123 -7.55 -9.79 12.63
N LEU A 124 -7.30 -11.03 12.20
CA LEU A 124 -8.20 -12.15 12.51
C LEU A 124 -8.25 -12.45 14.02
N SER A 125 -7.13 -12.29 14.73
CA SER A 125 -7.11 -12.37 16.20
C SER A 125 -7.99 -11.29 16.84
N VAL A 126 -7.90 -10.04 16.36
CA VAL A 126 -8.78 -8.95 16.80
C VAL A 126 -10.26 -9.27 16.54
N VAL A 127 -10.61 -9.78 15.36
CA VAL A 127 -11.98 -10.21 15.03
C VAL A 127 -12.49 -11.25 16.02
N ASN A 128 -11.67 -12.25 16.36
CA ASN A 128 -12.04 -13.28 17.31
C ASN A 128 -12.20 -12.74 18.74
N LEU A 129 -11.31 -11.82 19.16
CA LEU A 129 -11.39 -11.18 20.47
C LEU A 129 -12.65 -10.33 20.59
N MET A 130 -13.01 -9.53 19.58
CA MET A 130 -14.25 -8.75 19.57
C MET A 130 -15.51 -9.63 19.58
N LYS A 131 -15.47 -10.77 18.88
CA LYS A 131 -16.55 -11.77 18.99
C LYS A 131 -16.67 -12.33 20.41
N ASN A 132 -15.54 -12.61 21.06
CA ASN A 132 -15.51 -13.08 22.44
C ASN A 132 -15.99 -12.00 23.42
N GLU A 133 -15.63 -10.73 23.21
CA GLU A 133 -16.13 -9.58 23.99
C GLU A 133 -17.66 -9.53 23.94
N ASN A 134 -18.24 -9.61 22.74
CA ASN A 134 -19.69 -9.64 22.55
C ASN A 134 -20.35 -10.82 23.27
N GLN A 135 -19.74 -12.00 23.24
CA GLN A 135 -20.24 -13.17 23.97
C GLN A 135 -20.16 -12.97 25.50
N ILE A 136 -19.06 -12.43 26.02
CA ILE A 136 -18.91 -12.14 27.46
C ILE A 136 -19.94 -11.10 27.91
N LEU A 137 -20.17 -10.06 27.10
CA LEU A 137 -21.18 -9.03 27.36
C LEU A 137 -22.56 -9.67 27.51
N GLU A 138 -22.99 -10.47 26.53
CA GLU A 138 -24.33 -11.06 26.52
C GLU A 138 -24.49 -12.15 27.60
N GLU A 139 -23.59 -13.13 27.64
CA GLU A 139 -23.76 -14.34 28.42
C GLU A 139 -23.35 -14.19 29.88
N GLN A 140 -22.35 -13.35 30.16
CA GLN A 140 -21.78 -13.24 31.51
C GLN A 140 -22.14 -11.92 32.20
N ILE A 141 -22.16 -10.80 31.48
CA ILE A 141 -22.39 -9.48 32.09
C ILE A 141 -23.89 -9.18 32.11
N ASP A 142 -24.56 -9.16 30.97
CA ASP A 142 -25.96 -8.78 30.88
C ASP A 142 -26.88 -9.78 31.56
N LYS A 143 -26.73 -11.08 31.24
CA LYS A 143 -27.52 -12.15 31.84
C LYS A 143 -27.36 -12.22 33.35
N ASN A 144 -26.14 -12.34 33.87
CA ASN A 144 -25.94 -12.47 35.31
C ASN A 144 -26.26 -11.17 36.04
N GLY A 145 -26.00 -10.01 35.42
CA GLY A 145 -26.36 -8.72 36.01
C GLY A 145 -27.87 -8.54 36.19
N LYS A 146 -28.66 -9.06 35.24
CA LYS A 146 -30.13 -9.15 35.37
C LYS A 146 -30.56 -10.11 36.48
N GLU A 147 -29.91 -11.26 36.61
CA GLU A 147 -30.25 -12.23 37.66
C GLU A 147 -29.94 -11.71 39.07
N VAL A 148 -28.82 -10.99 39.26
CA VAL A 148 -28.54 -10.31 40.54
C VAL A 148 -29.65 -9.33 40.89
N ASP A 149 -30.06 -8.49 39.94
CA ASP A 149 -31.15 -7.51 40.12
C ASP A 149 -32.48 -8.19 40.48
N ASN A 150 -32.86 -9.23 39.74
CA ASN A 150 -34.09 -10.01 39.97
C ASN A 150 -34.11 -10.64 41.38
N LYS A 151 -33.00 -11.27 41.80
CA LYS A 151 -32.92 -11.95 43.10
C LYS A 151 -32.93 -10.95 44.25
N LEU A 152 -32.18 -9.86 44.16
CA LEU A 152 -32.20 -8.80 45.17
C LEU A 152 -33.59 -8.14 45.27
N SER A 153 -34.23 -7.84 44.14
CA SER A 153 -35.59 -7.29 44.10
C SER A 153 -36.62 -8.22 44.73
N THR A 154 -36.49 -9.54 44.50
CA THR A 154 -37.34 -10.56 45.15
C THR A 154 -37.17 -10.54 46.67
N ILE A 155 -35.93 -10.44 47.17
CA ILE A 155 -35.64 -10.37 48.61
C ILE A 155 -36.23 -9.09 49.21
N ILE A 156 -36.10 -7.95 48.52
CA ILE A 156 -36.64 -6.65 48.95
C ILE A 156 -38.16 -6.73 49.10
N ASN A 157 -38.87 -7.23 48.08
CA ASN A 157 -40.32 -7.32 48.05
C ASN A 157 -40.85 -8.30 49.11
N LYS A 158 -40.28 -9.50 49.21
CA LYS A 158 -40.66 -10.48 50.24
C LYS A 158 -40.52 -9.93 51.65
N ASN A 159 -39.44 -9.19 51.94
CA ASN A 159 -39.26 -8.61 53.28
C ASN A 159 -40.21 -7.46 53.54
N GLN A 160 -40.54 -6.65 52.51
CA GLN A 160 -41.54 -5.59 52.62
C GLN A 160 -42.94 -6.15 52.92
N GLU A 161 -43.38 -7.16 52.17
CA GLU A 161 -44.67 -7.84 52.35
C GLU A 161 -44.80 -8.48 53.74
N ASN A 162 -43.70 -8.98 54.28
CA ASN A 162 -43.65 -9.59 55.62
C ASN A 162 -43.44 -8.57 56.77
N GLY A 163 -43.58 -7.26 56.49
CA GLY A 163 -43.45 -6.20 57.50
C GLY A 163 -42.02 -5.96 58.01
N LYS A 164 -41.00 -6.51 57.34
CA LYS A 164 -39.58 -6.39 57.70
C LYS A 164 -38.91 -5.23 56.95
N ALA A 165 -39.39 -4.01 57.19
CA ALA A 165 -38.94 -2.81 56.48
C ALA A 165 -37.43 -2.55 56.59
N ASP A 166 -36.82 -2.76 57.76
CA ASP A 166 -35.38 -2.54 57.97
C ASP A 166 -34.52 -3.46 57.10
N ILE A 167 -34.93 -4.73 56.94
CA ILE A 167 -34.22 -5.71 56.11
C ILE A 167 -34.39 -5.35 54.63
N SER A 168 -35.61 -4.99 54.22
CA SER A 168 -35.89 -4.51 52.86
C SER A 168 -34.98 -3.31 52.49
N LEU A 169 -34.88 -2.31 53.38
CA LEU A 169 -34.03 -1.14 53.19
C LEU A 169 -32.53 -1.50 53.06
N GLN A 170 -32.04 -2.49 53.82
CA GLN A 170 -30.66 -2.95 53.70
C GLN A 170 -30.37 -3.54 52.32
N TYR A 171 -31.24 -4.41 51.80
CA TYR A 171 -31.09 -4.98 50.47
C TYR A 171 -31.27 -3.95 49.36
N SER A 172 -32.15 -2.95 49.53
CA SER A 172 -32.26 -1.84 48.58
C SER A 172 -30.95 -1.04 48.45
N LYS A 173 -30.19 -0.87 49.54
CA LYS A 173 -28.88 -0.22 49.49
C LYS A 173 -27.84 -1.07 48.75
N VAL A 174 -27.89 -2.39 48.91
CA VAL A 174 -27.03 -3.33 48.16
C VAL A 174 -27.35 -3.27 46.67
N LEU A 175 -28.64 -3.31 46.31
CA LEU A 175 -29.07 -3.20 44.92
C LEU A 175 -28.63 -1.86 44.30
N LYS A 176 -28.79 -0.74 45.01
CA LYS A 176 -28.32 0.57 44.55
C LYS A 176 -26.82 0.56 44.24
N ASP A 177 -26.00 0.02 45.13
CA ASP A 177 -24.55 -0.06 44.95
C ASP A 177 -24.16 -0.98 43.79
N PHE A 178 -24.87 -2.09 43.63
CA PHE A 178 -24.68 -2.97 42.47
C PHE A 178 -25.01 -2.27 41.15
N LEU A 179 -26.12 -1.53 41.09
CA LEU A 179 -26.47 -0.73 39.91
C LEU A 179 -25.41 0.36 39.63
N LEU A 180 -24.83 0.96 40.67
CA LEU A 180 -23.71 1.88 40.52
C LEU A 180 -22.46 1.18 39.95
N ALA A 181 -22.14 -0.03 40.41
CA ALA A 181 -21.06 -0.82 39.83
C ALA A 181 -21.32 -1.11 38.35
N ARG A 182 -22.56 -1.48 37.97
CA ARG A 182 -22.96 -1.69 36.56
C ARG A 182 -22.74 -0.44 35.70
N ILE A 183 -23.03 0.75 36.22
CA ILE A 183 -22.77 2.01 35.50
C ILE A 183 -21.27 2.18 35.23
N TYR A 184 -20.41 1.90 36.20
CA TYR A 184 -18.96 1.98 35.97
C TYR A 184 -18.44 0.88 35.05
N VAL A 185 -19.06 -0.31 35.04
CA VAL A 185 -18.75 -1.36 34.07
C VAL A 185 -19.06 -0.87 32.65
N MET A 186 -20.23 -0.27 32.43
CA MET A 186 -20.58 0.30 31.12
C MET A 186 -19.61 1.43 30.72
N LYS A 187 -19.23 2.31 31.64
CA LYS A 187 -18.20 3.34 31.38
C LYS A 187 -16.85 2.74 31.01
N PHE A 188 -16.44 1.68 31.70
CA PHE A 188 -15.22 0.97 31.35
C PHE A 188 -15.30 0.39 29.95
N ILE A 189 -16.38 -0.32 29.61
CA ILE A 189 -16.57 -0.91 28.27
C ILE A 189 -16.56 0.17 27.18
N GLU A 190 -17.23 1.30 27.40
CA GLU A 190 -17.32 2.39 26.41
C GLU A 190 -15.99 3.13 26.20
N SER A 191 -15.23 3.35 27.28
CA SER A 191 -14.01 4.16 27.25
C SER A 191 -12.72 3.34 27.15
N GLU A 192 -12.79 2.06 27.50
CA GLU A 192 -11.69 1.12 27.62
C GLU A 192 -10.55 1.58 28.54
N ASN A 193 -10.85 2.54 29.43
CA ASN A 193 -9.86 3.18 30.29
C ASN A 193 -9.65 2.40 31.59
N GLU A 194 -8.38 2.12 31.91
CA GLU A 194 -7.98 1.40 33.12
C GLU A 194 -8.46 2.07 34.43
N ASP A 195 -8.55 3.39 34.48
CA ASP A 195 -9.08 4.12 35.64
C ASP A 195 -10.56 3.80 35.90
N HIS A 196 -11.34 3.58 34.84
CA HIS A 196 -12.72 3.14 34.98
C HIS A 196 -12.80 1.69 35.45
N TYR A 197 -11.90 0.80 34.99
CA TYR A 197 -11.81 -0.57 35.52
C TYR A 197 -11.42 -0.60 37.00
N ASN A 198 -10.45 0.22 37.40
CA ASN A 198 -10.07 0.38 38.81
C ASN A 198 -11.25 0.88 39.65
N ARG A 199 -12.06 1.79 39.10
CA ARG A 199 -13.28 2.28 39.75
C ARG A 199 -14.33 1.17 39.90
N VAL A 200 -14.51 0.32 38.90
CA VAL A 200 -15.37 -0.87 38.97
C VAL A 200 -14.96 -1.78 40.12
N ASN A 201 -13.67 -2.12 40.22
CA ASN A 201 -13.15 -2.97 41.29
C ASN A 201 -13.42 -2.37 42.68
N LYS A 202 -13.27 -1.05 42.84
CA LYS A 202 -13.60 -0.35 44.08
C LYS A 202 -15.08 -0.46 44.44
N GLU A 203 -15.98 -0.32 43.47
CA GLU A 203 -17.42 -0.49 43.72
C GLU A 203 -17.78 -1.95 44.09
N PHE A 204 -17.14 -2.94 43.46
CA PHE A 204 -17.31 -4.34 43.88
C PHE A 204 -16.82 -4.58 45.31
N SER A 205 -15.67 -4.04 45.71
CA SER A 205 -15.18 -4.16 47.09
C SER A 205 -16.14 -3.51 48.09
N ASN A 206 -16.64 -2.31 47.80
CA ASN A 206 -17.64 -1.63 48.65
C ASN A 206 -18.93 -2.46 48.79
N LEU A 207 -19.40 -3.04 47.68
CA LEU A 207 -20.59 -3.89 47.65
C LEU A 207 -20.40 -5.13 48.52
N GLU A 208 -19.26 -5.80 48.41
CA GLU A 208 -18.93 -6.97 49.23
C GLU A 208 -18.85 -6.66 50.72
N GLU A 209 -18.25 -5.53 51.10
CA GLU A 209 -18.22 -5.08 52.50
C GLU A 209 -19.63 -4.87 53.04
N LYS A 210 -20.52 -4.23 52.25
CA LYS A 210 -21.92 -4.06 52.63
C LYS A 210 -22.65 -5.39 52.78
N ILE A 211 -22.42 -6.35 51.88
CA ILE A 211 -23.02 -7.68 51.95
C ILE A 211 -22.60 -8.42 53.22
N LYS A 212 -21.32 -8.33 53.63
CA LYS A 212 -20.80 -8.98 54.84
C LYS A 212 -21.46 -8.50 56.14
N VAL A 213 -21.86 -7.24 56.20
CA VAL A 213 -22.48 -6.63 57.40
C VAL A 213 -24.01 -6.75 57.42
N LEU A 214 -24.62 -7.31 56.37
CA LEU A 214 -26.05 -7.62 56.39
C LEU A 214 -26.33 -8.60 57.53
N LYS A 215 -27.44 -8.42 58.24
CA LYS A 215 -27.99 -9.49 59.09
C LYS A 215 -28.54 -10.55 58.15
N ILE A 216 -27.65 -11.42 57.68
CA ILE A 216 -27.96 -12.47 56.71
C ILE A 216 -29.07 -13.35 57.30
N THR A 217 -30.27 -13.20 56.75
CA THR A 217 -31.26 -14.27 56.83
C THR A 217 -30.85 -15.23 55.74
N ASP A 218 -30.36 -16.41 56.11
CA ASP A 218 -29.80 -17.39 55.17
C ASP A 218 -30.91 -17.92 54.25
N SER A 219 -31.20 -17.17 53.18
CA SER A 219 -32.23 -17.48 52.20
C SER A 219 -31.59 -17.99 50.91
N SER A 220 -32.27 -18.92 50.24
CA SER A 220 -31.80 -19.47 48.96
C SER A 220 -31.57 -18.36 47.93
N GLU A 221 -32.42 -17.33 47.93
CA GLU A 221 -32.32 -16.21 46.99
C GLU A 221 -31.06 -15.37 47.19
N LEU A 222 -30.59 -15.20 48.44
CA LEU A 222 -29.34 -14.50 48.69
C LEU A 222 -28.15 -15.31 48.18
N LYS A 223 -28.16 -16.64 48.37
CA LYS A 223 -27.11 -17.53 47.84
C LYS A 223 -27.04 -17.43 46.32
N ASP A 224 -28.20 -17.52 45.65
CA ASP A 224 -28.30 -17.34 44.20
C ASP A 224 -27.77 -15.96 43.76
N ALA A 225 -28.18 -14.88 44.44
CA ALA A 225 -27.74 -13.52 44.11
C ALA A 225 -26.21 -13.37 44.20
N LEU A 226 -25.58 -13.97 45.21
CA LEU A 226 -24.13 -13.94 45.38
C LEU A 226 -23.40 -14.81 44.34
N GLU A 227 -23.99 -15.93 43.93
CA GLU A 227 -23.46 -16.75 42.84
C GLU A 227 -23.46 -15.97 41.52
N TYR A 228 -24.61 -15.40 41.14
CA TYR A 228 -24.70 -14.57 39.93
C TYR A 228 -23.81 -13.33 40.00
N LEU A 229 -23.64 -12.71 41.17
CA LEU A 229 -22.72 -11.59 41.35
C LEU A 229 -21.26 -12.01 41.09
N ASN A 230 -20.86 -13.20 41.55
CA ASN A 230 -19.52 -13.72 41.27
C ASN A 230 -19.33 -14.02 39.78
N LEU A 231 -20.32 -14.60 39.12
CA LEU A 231 -20.28 -14.82 37.67
C LEU A 231 -20.19 -13.50 36.91
N TYR A 232 -20.97 -12.49 37.31
CA TYR A 232 -20.91 -11.13 36.75
C TYR A 232 -19.51 -10.52 36.89
N LYS A 233 -18.93 -10.56 38.09
CA LYS A 233 -17.58 -10.04 38.36
C LYS A 233 -16.51 -10.76 37.55
N ASN A 234 -16.63 -12.08 37.39
CA ASN A 234 -15.72 -12.86 36.56
C ASN A 234 -15.82 -12.42 35.10
N GLY A 235 -17.03 -12.23 34.57
CA GLY A 235 -17.20 -11.69 33.21
C GLY A 235 -16.62 -10.30 33.03
N VAL A 236 -16.75 -9.43 34.03
CA VAL A 236 -16.09 -8.10 34.01
C VAL A 236 -14.56 -8.20 34.02
N LYS A 237 -13.99 -9.21 34.67
CA LYS A 237 -12.55 -9.48 34.62
C LYS A 237 -12.13 -10.06 33.27
N GLU A 238 -12.91 -10.98 32.71
CA GLU A 238 -12.66 -11.60 31.41
C GLU A 238 -12.74 -10.59 30.27
N ILE A 239 -13.73 -9.70 30.28
CA ILE A 239 -13.84 -8.65 29.26
C ILE A 239 -12.68 -7.65 29.36
N HIS A 240 -12.25 -7.27 30.57
CA HIS A 240 -11.07 -6.41 30.76
C HIS A 240 -9.81 -7.04 30.17
N LYS A 241 -9.58 -8.33 30.43
CA LYS A 241 -8.46 -9.06 29.84
C LYS A 241 -8.56 -9.07 28.30
N THR A 242 -9.75 -9.35 27.76
CA THR A 242 -9.97 -9.48 26.32
C THR A 242 -9.74 -8.15 25.59
N ILE A 243 -10.29 -7.05 26.12
CA ILE A 243 -10.07 -5.69 25.59
C ILE A 243 -8.59 -5.34 25.58
N ASN A 244 -7.87 -5.62 26.68
CA ASN A 244 -6.43 -5.34 26.76
C ASN A 244 -5.61 -6.17 25.78
N GLU A 245 -5.93 -7.46 25.60
CA GLU A 245 -5.29 -8.33 24.63
C GLU A 245 -5.52 -7.81 23.20
N ARG A 246 -6.76 -7.43 22.88
CA ARG A 246 -7.13 -6.83 21.60
C ARG A 246 -6.37 -5.52 21.34
N ASN A 247 -6.35 -4.62 22.32
CA ASN A 247 -5.69 -3.31 22.19
C ASN A 247 -4.17 -3.47 22.02
N ASN A 248 -3.55 -4.44 22.70
CA ASN A 248 -2.13 -4.77 22.50
C ASN A 248 -1.83 -5.23 21.06
N ILE A 249 -2.70 -6.03 20.43
CA ILE A 249 -2.53 -6.45 19.03
C ILE A 249 -2.74 -5.26 18.09
N VAL A 250 -3.76 -4.43 18.33
CA VAL A 250 -4.04 -3.24 17.53
C VAL A 250 -2.85 -2.28 17.55
N GLU A 251 -2.37 -1.89 18.72
CA GLU A 251 -1.26 -0.95 18.87
C GLU A 251 0.11 -1.56 18.56
N GLY A 252 0.31 -2.82 18.95
CA GLY A 252 1.57 -3.53 18.85
C GLY A 252 1.88 -4.05 17.45
N GLU A 253 0.84 -4.41 16.69
CA GLU A 253 0.99 -5.07 15.39
C GLU A 253 0.29 -4.29 14.28
N LEU A 254 -1.02 -4.08 14.34
CA LEU A 254 -1.76 -3.47 13.23
C LEU A 254 -1.29 -2.03 12.94
N TYR A 255 -1.15 -1.20 13.97
CA TYR A 255 -0.70 0.19 13.85
C TYR A 255 0.80 0.33 13.57
N LYS A 256 1.57 -0.76 13.57
CA LYS A 256 3.00 -0.75 13.20
C LYS A 256 3.22 -1.34 11.81
N ILE A 257 2.69 -2.53 11.58
CA ILE A 257 2.87 -3.27 10.33
C ILE A 257 2.19 -2.53 9.16
N GLY A 258 0.98 -2.02 9.35
CA GLY A 258 0.24 -1.34 8.30
C GLY A 258 0.97 -0.12 7.73
N PRO A 259 1.42 0.84 8.58
CA PRO A 259 2.27 1.94 8.15
C PRO A 259 3.62 1.48 7.59
N LYS A 260 4.28 0.50 8.20
CA LYS A 260 5.57 0.00 7.71
C LYS A 260 5.50 -0.54 6.28
N ILE A 261 4.43 -1.26 5.91
CA ILE A 261 4.21 -1.70 4.52
C ILE A 261 4.03 -0.50 3.59
N GLY A 262 3.33 0.54 4.05
CA GLY A 262 3.20 1.82 3.32
C GLY A 262 4.55 2.47 3.06
N ASP A 263 5.37 2.64 4.10
CA ASP A 263 6.71 3.26 4.00
C ASP A 263 7.62 2.48 3.03
N LEU A 264 7.60 1.14 3.11
CA LEU A 264 8.37 0.28 2.19
C LEU A 264 7.90 0.45 0.74
N SER A 265 6.59 0.59 0.53
CA SER A 265 6.01 0.81 -0.80
C SER A 265 6.40 2.17 -1.37
N GLU A 266 6.37 3.21 -0.53
CA GLU A 266 6.80 4.57 -0.89
C GLU A 266 8.30 4.61 -1.24
N GLU A 267 9.15 3.94 -0.46
CA GLU A 267 10.60 3.83 -0.75
C GLU A 267 10.85 3.21 -2.14
N ILE A 268 10.11 2.16 -2.49
CA ILE A 268 10.18 1.56 -3.83
C ILE A 268 9.73 2.55 -4.91
N ILE A 269 8.62 3.28 -4.69
CA ILE A 269 8.09 4.27 -5.64
C ILE A 269 9.09 5.41 -5.86
N ILE A 270 9.70 5.94 -4.81
CA ILE A 270 10.71 7.00 -4.88
C ILE A 270 11.90 6.50 -5.71
N SER A 271 12.42 5.33 -5.38
CA SER A 271 13.52 4.72 -6.14
C SER A 271 13.16 4.53 -7.63
N ILE A 272 11.94 4.07 -7.94
CA ILE A 272 11.46 3.91 -9.33
C ILE A 272 11.41 5.25 -10.07
N LYS A 273 10.95 6.32 -9.40
CA LYS A 273 10.89 7.66 -10.00
C LYS A 273 12.27 8.22 -10.34
N GLU A 274 13.29 7.92 -9.53
CA GLU A 274 14.67 8.30 -9.82
C GLU A 274 15.16 7.65 -11.13
N ASP A 275 14.97 6.33 -11.29
CA ASP A 275 15.32 5.62 -12.53
C ASP A 275 14.55 6.18 -13.74
N GLN A 276 13.26 6.47 -13.59
CA GLN A 276 12.44 7.06 -14.65
C GLN A 276 12.96 8.43 -15.07
N SER A 277 13.36 9.27 -14.11
CA SER A 277 13.88 10.60 -14.41
C SER A 277 15.19 10.52 -15.18
N VAL A 278 16.12 9.65 -14.75
CA VAL A 278 17.41 9.45 -15.45
C VAL A 278 17.16 8.92 -16.85
N LEU A 279 16.42 7.81 -16.98
CA LEU A 279 16.19 7.15 -18.26
C LEU A 279 15.41 8.04 -19.24
N GLY A 280 14.41 8.78 -18.75
CA GLY A 280 13.67 9.74 -19.57
C GLY A 280 14.57 10.84 -20.12
N SER A 281 15.50 11.37 -19.30
CA SER A 281 16.46 12.37 -19.74
C SER A 281 17.47 11.80 -20.76
N ASP A 282 17.95 10.57 -20.55
CA ASP A 282 18.88 9.91 -21.46
C ASP A 282 18.26 9.65 -22.83
N ILE A 283 17.01 9.17 -22.87
CA ILE A 283 16.26 8.95 -24.12
C ILE A 283 16.02 10.27 -24.85
N SER A 284 15.68 11.34 -24.13
CA SER A 284 15.49 12.67 -24.73
C SER A 284 16.78 13.18 -25.37
N ASN A 285 17.89 13.14 -24.62
CA ASN A 285 19.20 13.57 -25.09
C ASN A 285 19.67 12.74 -26.29
N LEU A 286 19.45 11.42 -26.28
CA LEU A 286 19.73 10.53 -27.40
C LEU A 286 18.93 10.96 -28.64
N ASN A 287 17.62 11.19 -28.51
CA ASN A 287 16.77 11.58 -29.63
C ASN A 287 17.13 12.96 -30.21
N ASP A 288 17.48 13.92 -29.36
CA ASP A 288 17.94 15.25 -29.80
C ASP A 288 19.26 15.16 -30.58
N ASN A 289 20.20 14.34 -30.09
CA ASN A 289 21.46 14.08 -30.79
C ASN A 289 21.24 13.38 -32.13
N ILE A 290 20.35 12.38 -32.20
CA ILE A 290 19.96 11.72 -33.46
C ILE A 290 19.42 12.74 -34.44
N LYS A 291 18.45 13.56 -34.00
CA LYS A 291 17.80 14.57 -34.85
C LYS A 291 18.82 15.59 -35.38
N SER A 292 19.71 16.08 -34.53
CA SER A 292 20.76 17.04 -34.91
C SER A 292 21.72 16.44 -35.93
N LEU A 293 22.28 15.26 -35.64
CA LEU A 293 23.29 14.62 -36.47
C LEU A 293 22.74 14.19 -37.84
N VAL A 294 21.54 13.59 -37.87
CA VAL A 294 20.87 13.23 -39.13
C VAL A 294 20.58 14.47 -39.97
N SER A 295 20.15 15.58 -39.35
CA SER A 295 19.87 16.84 -40.03
C SER A 295 21.14 17.44 -40.65
N ILE A 296 22.25 17.50 -39.89
CA ILE A 296 23.55 18.03 -40.35
C ILE A 296 24.09 17.21 -41.51
N ILE A 297 24.13 15.86 -41.39
CA ILE A 297 24.64 15.00 -42.45
C ILE A 297 23.76 15.08 -43.71
N SER A 298 22.44 15.16 -43.56
CA SER A 298 21.53 15.31 -44.69
C SER A 298 21.76 16.62 -45.45
N ILE A 299 22.00 17.73 -44.74
CA ILE A 299 22.36 19.02 -45.34
C ILE A 299 23.71 18.91 -46.07
N ILE A 300 24.72 18.27 -45.48
CA ILE A 300 26.03 18.08 -46.12
C ILE A 300 25.89 17.26 -47.41
N ILE A 301 25.14 16.16 -47.38
CA ILE A 301 24.88 15.32 -48.56
C ILE A 301 24.17 16.13 -49.63
N LEU A 302 23.14 16.92 -49.28
CA LEU A 302 22.41 17.78 -50.21
C LEU A 302 23.35 18.78 -50.90
N VAL A 303 24.18 19.49 -50.13
CA VAL A 303 25.14 20.47 -50.65
C VAL A 303 26.16 19.81 -51.57
N ILE A 304 26.70 18.65 -51.17
CA ILE A 304 27.62 17.85 -52.01
C ILE A 304 26.96 17.43 -53.31
N CYS A 305 25.72 16.93 -53.27
CA CYS A 305 24.95 16.55 -54.45
C CYS A 305 24.74 17.73 -55.40
N ILE A 306 24.34 18.91 -54.89
CA ILE A 306 24.16 20.13 -55.70
C ILE A 306 25.51 20.56 -56.32
N PHE A 307 26.58 20.56 -55.53
CA PHE A 307 27.92 20.95 -55.98
C PHE A 307 28.41 20.03 -57.11
N ILE A 308 28.27 18.71 -56.94
CA ILE A 308 28.61 17.71 -57.96
C ILE A 308 27.74 17.89 -59.21
N ALA A 309 26.42 18.06 -59.04
CA ALA A 309 25.48 18.22 -60.15
C ALA A 309 25.79 19.44 -61.03
N ILE A 310 26.34 20.52 -60.46
CA ILE A 310 26.70 21.73 -61.22
C ILE A 310 28.09 21.61 -61.84
N ILE A 311 29.09 21.18 -61.05
CA ILE A 311 30.50 21.23 -61.48
C ILE A 311 30.85 20.10 -62.43
N LEU A 312 30.31 18.91 -62.21
CA LEU A 312 30.73 17.73 -62.94
C LEU A 312 30.32 17.81 -64.43
N PRO A 313 29.08 18.22 -64.79
CA PRO A 313 28.71 18.49 -66.18
C PRO A 313 29.52 19.62 -66.82
N ARG A 314 29.76 20.74 -66.11
CA ARG A 314 30.60 21.84 -66.60
C ARG A 314 32.03 21.39 -66.91
N ASN A 315 32.62 20.59 -66.03
CA ASN A 315 33.97 20.07 -66.20
C ASN A 315 34.06 19.10 -67.39
N ILE A 316 33.08 18.19 -67.53
CA ILE A 316 32.98 17.29 -68.68
C ILE A 316 32.81 18.09 -69.98
N ASN A 317 31.92 19.08 -70.02
CA ASN A 317 31.68 19.90 -71.20
C ASN A 317 32.95 20.66 -71.62
N ASN A 318 33.69 21.24 -70.67
CA ASN A 318 34.96 21.92 -70.97
C ASN A 318 36.03 20.97 -71.51
N LEU A 319 36.12 19.75 -70.95
CA LEU A 319 37.03 18.70 -71.45
C LEU A 319 36.66 18.26 -72.88
N LEU A 320 35.36 18.11 -73.16
CA LEU A 320 34.85 17.78 -74.49
C LEU A 320 35.12 18.89 -75.50
N ASN A 321 34.87 20.16 -75.14
CA ASN A 321 35.17 21.32 -76.00
C ASN A 321 36.68 21.41 -76.29
N THR A 322 37.53 21.22 -75.28
CA THR A 322 39.00 21.22 -75.48
C THR A 322 39.44 20.08 -76.40
N PHE A 323 38.82 18.90 -76.27
CA PHE A 323 39.08 17.78 -77.17
C PHE A 323 38.60 18.08 -78.60
N GLN A 324 37.42 18.67 -78.76
CA GLN A 324 36.86 19.07 -80.05
C GLN A 324 37.72 20.14 -80.75
N ASP A 325 38.17 21.17 -80.02
CA ASP A 325 39.08 22.20 -80.53
C ASP A 325 40.44 21.61 -80.92
N GLY A 326 40.96 20.68 -80.12
CA GLY A 326 42.17 19.91 -80.43
C GLY A 326 42.02 19.02 -81.67
N LEU A 327 40.86 18.39 -81.84
CA LEU A 327 40.55 17.55 -83.00
C LEU A 327 40.43 18.41 -84.28
N PHE A 328 39.72 19.54 -84.21
CA PHE A 328 39.59 20.45 -85.34
C PHE A 328 40.92 21.07 -85.74
N SER A 329 41.79 21.42 -84.78
CA SER A 329 43.14 21.92 -85.08
C SER A 329 44.07 20.84 -85.65
N PHE A 330 43.88 19.56 -85.29
CA PHE A 330 44.62 18.44 -85.89
C PHE A 330 44.24 18.18 -87.35
N PHE A 331 42.96 18.35 -87.72
CA PHE A 331 42.48 18.19 -89.09
C PHE A 331 42.58 19.47 -89.94
N ALA A 332 42.96 20.61 -89.35
CA ALA A 332 43.13 21.88 -90.05
C ALA A 332 44.53 22.06 -90.70
N TYR A 333 45.34 21.00 -90.74
CA TYR A 333 46.66 20.96 -91.38
C TYR A 333 46.75 19.89 -92.46
#